data_AF-A0A519TR68-F1
#
_entry.id   AF-A0A519TR68-F1
#
_cell.length_a   1.000
_cell.length_b   1.000
_cell.length_c   1.000
_cell.angle_alpha   90.00
_cell.angle_beta   90.00
_cell.angle_gamma   90.00
#
_symmetry.space_group_name_H-M   'P 1'
#
loop_
_entity.id
_entity.type
_entity.pdbx_description
1 polymer ?
#
loop_
_entity_poly.entity_id
_entity_poly.type
_entity_poly.pdbx_seq_one_letter_code
_entity_poly.pdbx_strand_id
1 'polypeptide(L)'
;TRQRPGAFVGVVLASGGYPAAQFPTGFPIHGVGEQSAGTHLFVGGVKAGEQPGELLTNGGRVAVVVAHGPDLPTAVQLAYAEAELVYFQAKYVRPDIGQRPAPLLETSAY
;
A
#
# COMPACT_ATOMS: atom_id res chain seq x y z
N THR A 1 -5.54 25.80 -0.60
CA THR A 1 -5.31 24.37 -0.94
C THR A 1 -6.47 23.56 -0.39
N ARG A 2 -7.39 23.12 -1.24
CA ARG A 2 -8.60 22.38 -0.81
C ARG A 2 -8.32 20.89 -0.93
N GLN A 3 -8.08 20.21 0.18
CA GLN A 3 -8.04 18.74 0.19
C GLN A 3 -9.47 18.21 0.06
N ARG A 4 -9.63 17.06 -0.62
CA ARG A 4 -10.91 16.35 -0.67
C ARG A 4 -11.28 15.96 0.77
N PRO A 5 -12.53 16.21 1.22
CA PRO A 5 -12.96 15.83 2.57
C PRO A 5 -12.93 14.31 2.76
N GLY A 6 -12.80 13.87 4.01
CA GLY A 6 -12.67 12.47 4.41
C GLY A 6 -11.25 12.12 4.81
N ALA A 7 -10.94 10.82 4.80
CA ALA A 7 -9.64 10.28 5.15
C ALA A 7 -9.00 9.52 3.99
N PHE A 8 -7.67 9.46 3.99
CA PHE A 8 -6.88 8.68 3.05
C PHE A 8 -5.93 7.77 3.82
N VAL A 9 -5.84 6.51 3.44
CA VAL A 9 -4.93 5.54 4.06
C VAL A 9 -4.11 4.88 2.98
N GLY A 10 -2.79 4.88 3.16
CA GLY A 10 -1.82 4.27 2.26
C GLY A 10 -1.19 3.02 2.87
N VAL A 11 -1.36 1.87 2.23
CA VAL A 11 -0.73 0.59 2.60
C VAL A 11 0.37 0.27 1.60
N VAL A 12 1.60 0.13 2.10
CA VAL A 12 2.76 -0.25 1.29
C VAL A 12 2.78 -1.76 1.09
N LEU A 13 2.91 -2.20 -0.16
CA LEU A 13 3.17 -3.59 -0.54
C LEU A 13 4.67 -3.78 -0.73
N ALA A 14 5.29 -4.62 0.10
CA ALA A 14 6.74 -4.85 0.09
C ALA A 14 7.09 -6.26 -0.40
N SER A 15 8.26 -6.39 -1.02
CA SER A 15 8.88 -7.68 -1.34
C SER A 15 9.26 -8.43 -0.06
N GLY A 16 9.04 -9.74 -0.04
CA GLY A 16 9.41 -10.58 1.08
C GLY A 16 10.92 -10.51 1.36
N GLY A 17 11.28 -10.40 2.65
CA GLY A 17 12.67 -10.23 3.08
C GLY A 17 13.14 -8.78 3.19
N TYR A 18 12.41 -7.80 2.66
CA TYR A 18 12.68 -6.38 2.96
C TYR A 18 12.52 -6.11 4.47
N PRO A 19 13.43 -5.36 5.14
CA PRO A 19 14.49 -4.52 4.58
C PRO A 19 15.91 -5.13 4.60
N ALA A 20 16.05 -6.46 4.56
CA ALA A 20 17.36 -7.10 4.48
C ALA A 20 18.18 -6.59 3.28
N ALA A 21 19.51 -6.69 3.38
CA ALA A 21 20.42 -6.24 2.33
C ALA A 21 20.24 -6.99 1.00
N GLN A 22 19.79 -8.26 1.07
CA GLN A 22 19.45 -9.09 -0.09
C GLN A 22 18.10 -9.78 0.13
N PHE A 23 17.28 -9.77 -0.91
CA PHE A 23 16.00 -10.46 -0.99
C PHE A 23 15.67 -10.73 -2.47
N PRO A 24 14.87 -11.77 -2.78
CA PRO A 24 14.53 -12.08 -4.16
C PRO A 24 13.60 -11.02 -4.77
N THR A 25 13.79 -10.76 -6.07
CA THR A 25 12.96 -9.88 -6.88
C THR A 25 12.74 -10.52 -8.26
N GLY A 26 11.96 -9.89 -9.13
CA GLY A 26 11.63 -10.39 -10.46
C GLY A 26 10.33 -11.20 -10.50
N PHE A 27 9.49 -11.10 -9.47
CA PHE A 27 8.24 -11.83 -9.42
C PHE A 27 7.12 -11.07 -10.15
N PRO A 28 6.27 -11.76 -10.94
CA PRO A 28 5.10 -11.16 -11.56
C PRO A 28 4.18 -10.50 -10.54
N ILE A 29 3.69 -9.32 -10.92
CA ILE A 29 2.72 -8.53 -10.15
C ILE A 29 1.38 -8.60 -10.89
N HIS A 30 0.36 -8.99 -10.15
CA HIS A 30 -0.99 -9.18 -10.67
C HIS A 30 -1.99 -8.29 -9.93
N GLY A 31 -3.21 -8.19 -10.46
CA GLY A 31 -4.28 -7.34 -9.92
C GLY A 31 -4.07 -5.84 -10.13
N VAL A 32 -3.12 -5.46 -10.98
CA VAL A 32 -2.86 -4.05 -11.34
C VAL A 32 -4.00 -3.55 -12.22
N GLY A 33 -4.66 -2.47 -11.81
CA GLY A 33 -5.80 -1.90 -12.54
C GLY A 33 -7.16 -2.46 -12.13
N GLU A 34 -7.22 -3.42 -11.20
CA GLU A 34 -8.47 -3.96 -10.65
C GLU A 34 -9.01 -3.12 -9.47
N GLN A 35 -8.39 -1.99 -9.17
CA GLN A 35 -8.72 -1.16 -8.01
C GLN A 35 -10.09 -0.49 -8.17
N SER A 36 -10.84 -0.38 -7.07
CA SER A 36 -12.13 0.29 -7.08
C SER A 36 -12.02 1.81 -7.25
N ALA A 37 -13.13 2.45 -7.62
CA ALA A 37 -13.21 3.90 -7.72
C ALA A 37 -12.89 4.56 -6.36
N GLY A 38 -11.97 5.53 -6.36
CA GLY A 38 -11.50 6.17 -5.13
C GLY A 38 -10.28 5.51 -4.49
N THR A 39 -9.76 4.46 -5.13
CA THR A 39 -8.48 3.83 -4.79
C THR A 39 -7.43 4.15 -5.86
N HIS A 40 -6.20 4.38 -5.41
CA HIS A 40 -5.05 4.60 -6.28
C HIS A 40 -3.95 3.59 -5.96
N LEU A 41 -3.44 2.91 -6.98
CA LEU A 41 -2.26 2.07 -6.88
C LEU A 41 -1.06 2.84 -7.46
N PHE A 42 -0.09 3.15 -6.60
CA PHE A 42 1.17 3.77 -7.01
C PHE A 42 2.27 2.70 -7.05
N VAL A 43 2.81 2.43 -8.23
CA VAL A 43 3.91 1.48 -8.42
C VAL A 43 5.26 2.22 -8.42
N GLY A 44 6.30 1.62 -7.83
CA GLY A 44 7.62 2.27 -7.77
C GLY A 44 8.80 1.29 -7.74
N GLY A 45 8.67 0.16 -7.06
CA GLY A 45 9.71 -0.89 -7.03
C GLY A 45 9.46 -1.98 -8.06
N VAL A 46 9.31 -1.60 -9.33
CA VAL A 46 8.92 -2.51 -10.42
C VAL A 46 9.82 -2.37 -11.64
N LYS A 47 9.84 -3.38 -12.51
CA LYS A 47 10.41 -3.36 -13.86
C LYS A 47 9.42 -3.98 -14.85
N ALA A 48 9.57 -3.68 -16.14
CA ALA A 48 8.81 -4.37 -17.18
C ALA A 48 9.25 -5.84 -17.28
N GLY A 49 8.28 -6.72 -17.53
CA GLY A 49 8.51 -8.12 -17.88
C GLY A 49 8.78 -8.32 -19.38
N GLU A 50 8.69 -9.56 -19.84
CA GLU A 50 8.90 -9.90 -21.25
C GLU A 50 7.64 -9.62 -22.08
N GLN A 51 6.46 -9.74 -21.45
CA GLN A 51 5.18 -9.49 -22.12
C GLN A 51 4.76 -8.00 -22.00
N PRO A 52 4.12 -7.42 -23.03
CA PRO A 52 3.59 -6.06 -22.94
C PRO A 52 2.61 -5.90 -21.76
N GLY A 53 2.89 -4.94 -20.89
CA GLY A 53 2.07 -4.66 -19.71
C GLY A 53 2.40 -5.53 -18.49
N GLU A 54 3.33 -6.49 -18.61
CA GLU A 54 3.79 -7.27 -17.46
C GLU A 54 4.69 -6.42 -16.55
N LEU A 55 4.40 -6.48 -15.25
CA LEU A 55 5.20 -5.83 -14.21
C LEU A 55 5.81 -6.90 -13.30
N LEU A 56 7.11 -6.76 -13.03
CA LEU A 56 7.85 -7.62 -12.12
C LEU A 56 8.34 -6.80 -10.92
N THR A 57 8.44 -7.40 -9.74
CA THR A 57 9.07 -6.76 -8.58
C THR A 57 10.55 -6.43 -8.87
N ASN A 58 11.02 -5.27 -8.43
CA ASN A 58 12.39 -4.80 -8.65
C ASN A 58 12.90 -3.92 -7.51
N GLY A 59 12.34 -4.08 -6.32
CA GLY A 59 12.71 -3.28 -5.15
C GLY A 59 12.02 -3.75 -3.87
N GLY A 60 12.42 -3.15 -2.75
CA GLY A 60 11.86 -3.49 -1.44
C GLY A 60 10.41 -3.04 -1.27
N ARG A 61 10.13 -1.76 -1.54
CA ARG A 61 8.77 -1.20 -1.59
C ARG A 61 8.29 -1.25 -3.03
N VAL A 62 7.37 -2.16 -3.33
CA VAL A 62 6.92 -2.46 -4.69
C VAL A 62 5.86 -1.47 -5.13
N ALA A 63 4.82 -1.31 -4.30
CA ALA A 63 3.70 -0.42 -4.58
C ALA A 63 3.08 0.13 -3.28
N VAL A 64 2.21 1.13 -3.43
CA VAL A 64 1.36 1.65 -2.35
C VAL A 64 -0.08 1.73 -2.85
N VAL A 65 -0.99 1.08 -2.13
CA VAL A 65 -2.43 1.23 -2.31
C VAL A 65 -2.91 2.36 -1.42
N VAL A 66 -3.54 3.38 -1.99
CA VAL A 66 -4.14 4.50 -1.26
C VAL A 66 -5.64 4.49 -1.48
N ALA A 67 -6.41 4.28 -0.42
CA ALA A 67 -7.87 4.34 -0.47
C ALA A 67 -8.40 5.62 0.19
N HIS A 68 -9.48 6.16 -0.38
CA HIS A 68 -10.25 7.28 0.16
C HIS A 68 -11.54 6.77 0.81
N GLY A 69 -11.87 7.29 1.99
CA GLY A 69 -13.12 7.00 2.68
C GLY A 69 -13.72 8.24 3.36
N PRO A 70 -15.01 8.19 3.74
CA PRO A 70 -15.67 9.27 4.47
C PRO A 70 -15.06 9.52 5.85
N ASP A 71 -14.48 8.49 6.46
CA ASP A 71 -13.79 8.52 7.75
C ASP A 71 -12.55 7.59 7.73
N LEU A 72 -11.73 7.67 8.78
CA LEU A 72 -10.52 6.88 8.90
C LEU A 72 -10.80 5.36 8.93
N PRO A 73 -11.76 4.83 9.74
CA PRO A 73 -12.05 3.40 9.74
C PRO A 73 -12.42 2.85 8.36
N THR A 74 -13.24 3.56 7.60
CA THR A 74 -13.64 3.16 6.24
C THR A 74 -12.44 3.18 5.30
N ALA A 75 -11.61 4.24 5.35
CA ALA A 75 -10.40 4.32 4.53
C ALA A 75 -9.40 3.19 4.85
N VAL A 76 -9.25 2.81 6.13
CA VAL A 76 -8.42 1.67 6.55
C VAL A 76 -8.96 0.37 5.94
N GLN A 77 -10.25 0.07 6.13
CA GLN A 77 -10.85 -1.17 5.61
C GLN A 77 -10.70 -1.27 4.08
N LEU A 78 -10.97 -0.17 3.37
CA LEU A 78 -10.81 -0.12 1.91
C LEU A 78 -9.35 -0.33 1.50
N ALA A 79 -8.39 0.35 2.14
CA ALA A 79 -6.99 0.21 1.79
C ALA A 79 -6.48 -1.23 1.93
N TYR A 80 -6.93 -1.96 2.98
CA TYR A 80 -6.59 -3.36 3.16
C TYR A 80 -7.28 -4.28 2.17
N ALA A 81 -8.58 -4.09 1.89
CA ALA A 81 -9.30 -4.89 0.90
C ALA A 81 -8.67 -4.75 -0.50
N GLU A 82 -8.30 -3.52 -0.89
CA GLU A 82 -7.67 -3.22 -2.18
C GLU A 82 -6.22 -3.72 -2.25
N ALA A 83 -5.50 -3.72 -1.13
CA ALA A 83 -4.17 -4.31 -1.03
C ALA A 83 -4.17 -5.82 -1.25
N GLU A 84 -5.29 -6.52 -1.02
CA GLU A 84 -5.41 -7.95 -1.30
C GLU A 84 -5.57 -8.26 -2.79
N LEU A 85 -6.13 -7.33 -3.57
CA LEU A 85 -6.25 -7.51 -5.03
C LEU A 85 -4.89 -7.58 -5.71
N VAL A 86 -3.90 -6.84 -5.19
CA VAL A 86 -2.54 -6.86 -5.73
C VAL A 86 -1.75 -8.00 -5.11
N TYR A 87 -1.26 -8.92 -5.93
CA TYR A 87 -0.49 -10.06 -5.45
C TYR A 87 0.80 -10.26 -6.23
N PHE A 88 1.83 -10.67 -5.49
CA PHE A 88 3.12 -11.13 -5.98
C PHE A 88 3.77 -12.00 -4.91
N GLN A 89 4.74 -12.81 -5.30
CA GLN A 89 5.36 -13.77 -4.40
C GLN A 89 5.97 -13.10 -3.16
N ALA A 90 5.66 -13.69 -1.99
CA ALA A 90 6.11 -13.23 -0.68
C ALA A 90 5.77 -11.75 -0.38
N LYS A 91 4.69 -11.21 -0.97
CA LYS A 91 4.13 -9.89 -0.61
C LYS A 91 3.96 -9.79 0.91
N TYR A 92 4.46 -8.70 1.46
CA TYR A 92 4.24 -8.33 2.86
C TYR A 92 3.58 -6.96 2.95
N VAL A 93 2.62 -6.86 3.87
CA VAL A 93 1.98 -5.61 4.29
C VAL A 93 1.97 -5.55 5.80
N ARG A 94 2.09 -4.34 6.37
CA ARG A 94 1.81 -4.16 7.79
C ARG A 94 0.31 -4.25 8.04
N PRO A 95 -0.17 -4.99 9.07
CA PRO A 95 -1.60 -5.18 9.32
C PRO A 95 -2.26 -4.07 10.16
N ASP A 96 -1.50 -3.07 10.62
CA ASP A 96 -1.90 -2.10 11.66
C ASP A 96 -1.84 -0.63 11.20
N ILE A 97 -1.73 -0.36 9.90
CA ILE A 97 -1.71 1.00 9.35
C ILE A 97 -3.07 1.67 9.59
N GLY A 98 -3.04 2.84 10.24
CA GLY A 98 -4.24 3.62 10.55
C GLY A 98 -5.10 3.05 11.69
N GLN A 99 -4.62 2.02 12.41
CA GLN A 99 -5.37 1.37 13.49
C GLN A 99 -4.95 1.79 14.89
N ARG A 100 -3.94 2.64 15.03
CA ARG A 100 -3.55 3.15 16.35
C ARG A 100 -4.57 4.17 16.84
N PRO A 101 -5.03 4.09 18.10
CA PRO A 101 -5.84 5.15 18.69
C PRO A 101 -5.07 6.48 18.68
N ALA A 102 -5.81 7.59 18.64
CA ALA A 102 -5.20 8.91 18.76
C ALA A 102 -4.35 8.96 20.04
N PRO A 103 -3.10 9.46 19.98
CA PRO A 103 -2.27 9.57 21.16
C PRO A 103 -2.98 10.46 22.19
N LEU A 104 -3.05 9.99 23.43
CA LEU A 104 -3.41 10.86 24.55
C LEU A 104 -2.24 11.82 24.74
N LEU A 105 -2.40 13.04 24.23
CA LEU A 105 -1.45 14.10 24.48
C LEU A 105 -1.72 14.59 25.91
N GLU A 106 -0.91 14.14 26.87
CA GLU A 106 -0.88 14.81 28.16
C GLU A 106 -0.34 16.22 27.93
N THR A 107 -1.18 17.23 28.13
CA THR A 107 -0.72 18.62 28.24
C THR A 107 0.16 18.70 29.47
N SER A 108 1.47 18.52 29.28
CA SER A 108 2.46 18.92 30.28
C SER A 108 2.35 20.44 30.39
N ALA A 109 1.77 20.89 31.50
CA ALA A 109 1.80 22.29 31.90
C ALA A 109 3.26 22.65 32.19
N TYR A 110 3.94 23.20 31.18
CA TYR A 110 5.08 24.09 31.41
C TYR A 110 4.59 25.43 31.96
#